data_AF-A0A3F2RZ30-F1
#
_entry.id   AF-A0A3F2RZ30-F1
#
_cell.length_a   1.000
_cell.length_b   1.000
_cell.length_c   1.000
_cell.angle_alpha   90.00
_cell.angle_beta   90.00
_cell.angle_gamma   90.00
#
_symmetry.space_group_name_H-M   'P 1'
#
loop_
_entity.id
_entity.type
_entity.pdbx_description
1 polymer ?
#
loop_
_entity_poly.entity_id
_entity_poly.type
_entity_poly.pdbx_seq_one_letter_code
_entity_poly.pdbx_strand_id
1 'polypeptide(L)'
;PNKDMEEHPDTLCGSILQYMPVDDAIPEMLYVNGKALVDPYPSGVDSVATARKQNLYNTFPSHMMPRQVRTPTKPSAQMFTIECMVGLGSTPLPDSFAGSLMRRRLHFLGIATGVLGSLQHCETYALNY
;
A
#
# COMPACT_ATOMS: atom_id res chain seq x y z
N PRO A 1 6.92 -8.60 11.32
CA PRO A 1 7.13 -7.50 10.34
C PRO A 1 8.47 -7.70 9.62
N ASN A 2 8.56 -7.30 8.35
CA ASN A 2 9.72 -7.54 7.48
C ASN A 2 10.92 -6.59 7.72
N LYS A 3 10.85 -5.70 8.73
CA LYS A 3 11.89 -4.70 9.08
C LYS A 3 12.24 -3.71 7.96
N ASP A 4 11.32 -3.54 7.02
CA ASP A 4 11.55 -2.72 5.81
C ASP A 4 11.99 -1.29 6.17
N MET A 5 11.31 -0.65 7.13
CA MET A 5 11.67 0.71 7.54
C MET A 5 12.96 0.81 8.37
N GLU A 6 13.42 -0.30 8.97
CA GLU A 6 14.71 -0.35 9.67
C GLU A 6 15.87 -0.48 8.66
N GLU A 7 15.68 -1.29 7.62
CA GLU A 7 16.72 -1.63 6.63
C GLU A 7 16.72 -0.67 5.41
N HIS A 8 15.56 -0.12 5.06
CA HIS A 8 15.29 0.66 3.84
C HIS A 8 14.41 1.90 4.14
N PRO A 9 14.89 2.85 4.98
CA PRO A 9 14.06 3.97 5.45
C PRO A 9 13.67 4.97 4.33
N ASP A 10 14.36 4.98 3.19
CA ASP A 10 14.20 5.96 2.12
C ASP A 10 13.86 5.33 0.76
N THR A 11 13.55 4.03 0.75
CA THR A 11 13.35 3.25 -0.47
C THR A 11 12.07 2.43 -0.33
N LEU A 12 11.12 2.68 -1.23
CA LEU A 12 9.89 1.89 -1.31
C LEU A 12 9.75 1.31 -2.71
N CYS A 13 9.27 0.07 -2.77
CA CYS A 13 9.05 -0.66 -4.01
C CYS A 13 7.57 -0.97 -4.21
N GLY A 14 7.12 -0.85 -5.46
CA GLY A 14 5.72 -1.01 -5.83
C GLY A 14 4.95 0.30 -5.80
N SER A 15 4.25 0.58 -6.89
CA SER A 15 3.36 1.75 -6.99
C SER A 15 2.03 1.44 -6.32
N ILE A 16 1.86 1.91 -5.09
CA ILE A 16 0.66 1.65 -4.29
C ILE A 16 -0.38 2.76 -4.37
N LEU A 17 -0.01 3.98 -4.78
CA LEU A 17 -0.93 5.11 -4.70
C LEU A 17 -0.65 6.23 -5.70
N GLN A 18 -1.64 7.09 -5.84
CA GLN A 18 -1.63 8.31 -6.63
C GLN A 18 -2.05 9.48 -5.73
N TYR A 19 -1.36 10.61 -5.91
CA TYR A 19 -1.71 11.88 -5.28
C TYR A 19 -2.73 12.66 -6.10
N MET A 20 -3.44 13.58 -5.45
CA MET A 20 -4.26 14.58 -6.14
C MET A 20 -3.37 15.39 -7.11
N PRO A 21 -3.78 15.58 -8.38
CA PRO A 21 -2.99 16.26 -9.40
C PRO A 21 -3.13 17.78 -9.30
N VAL A 22 -3.02 18.31 -8.08
CA VAL A 22 -3.09 19.75 -7.78
C VAL A 22 -1.76 20.21 -7.19
N ASP A 23 -1.37 21.43 -7.52
CA ASP A 23 -0.16 22.06 -6.99
C ASP A 23 -0.50 22.75 -5.65
N ASP A 24 -0.56 21.95 -4.59
CA ASP A 24 -0.79 22.41 -3.22
C ASP A 24 0.46 22.20 -2.35
N ALA A 25 0.48 22.79 -1.15
CA ALA A 25 1.57 22.58 -0.21
C ALA A 25 1.45 21.24 0.53
N ILE A 26 0.23 20.70 0.66
CA ILE A 26 -0.09 19.52 1.47
C ILE A 26 -0.59 18.41 0.53
N PRO A 27 0.24 17.41 0.19
CA PRO A 27 -0.16 16.37 -0.75
C PRO A 27 -1.31 15.52 -0.21
N GLU A 28 -2.45 15.55 -0.90
CA GLU A 28 -3.58 14.66 -0.61
C GLU A 28 -3.49 13.36 -1.42
N MET A 29 -3.73 12.23 -0.77
CA MET A 29 -3.84 10.93 -1.46
C MET A 29 -5.18 10.85 -2.20
N LEU A 30 -5.14 10.64 -3.51
CA LEU A 30 -6.34 10.48 -4.34
C LEU A 30 -6.81 9.02 -4.37
N TYR A 31 -5.88 8.11 -4.65
CA TYR A 31 -6.23 6.73 -4.93
C TYR A 31 -5.13 5.78 -4.54
N VAL A 32 -5.51 4.61 -4.03
CA VAL A 32 -4.61 3.54 -3.65
C VAL A 32 -4.93 2.34 -4.53
N ASN A 33 -3.94 1.88 -5.29
CA ASN A 33 -4.04 0.73 -6.17
C ASN A 33 -3.26 -0.45 -5.59
N GLY A 34 -3.80 -1.65 -5.75
CA GLY A 34 -3.10 -2.86 -5.33
C GLY A 34 -4.05 -3.98 -4.97
N LYS A 35 -4.22 -4.95 -5.89
CA LYS A 35 -4.85 -6.23 -5.54
C LYS A 35 -4.17 -6.85 -4.32
N ALA A 36 -2.84 -6.76 -4.24
CA ALA A 36 -2.04 -7.22 -3.11
C ALA A 36 -2.42 -6.57 -1.77
N LEU A 37 -3.02 -5.38 -1.75
CA LEU A 37 -3.48 -4.76 -0.52
C LEU A 37 -4.77 -5.39 -0.02
N VAL A 38 -5.70 -5.71 -0.92
CA VAL A 38 -6.99 -6.33 -0.57
C VAL A 38 -6.90 -7.85 -0.42
N ASP A 39 -5.98 -8.47 -1.16
CA ASP A 39 -5.71 -9.89 -1.22
C ASP A 39 -4.19 -10.13 -1.17
N PRO A 40 -3.57 -10.00 0.01
CA PRO A 40 -2.12 -10.15 0.16
C PRO A 40 -1.62 -11.59 -0.04
N TYR A 41 -2.53 -12.56 -0.10
CA TYR A 41 -2.21 -13.99 -0.19
C TYR A 41 -2.99 -14.65 -1.34
N PRO A 42 -2.77 -14.22 -2.61
CA PRO A 42 -3.55 -14.70 -3.75
C PRO A 42 -3.36 -16.21 -4.01
N SER A 43 -2.26 -16.79 -3.53
CA SER A 43 -1.96 -18.23 -3.61
C SER A 43 -2.38 -19.01 -2.35
N GLY A 44 -3.10 -18.37 -1.43
CA GLY A 44 -3.50 -18.95 -0.15
C GLY A 44 -2.45 -18.77 0.96
N VAL A 45 -2.92 -18.90 2.20
CA VAL A 45 -2.11 -18.67 3.41
C VAL A 45 -1.06 -19.75 3.66
N ASP A 46 -1.23 -20.96 3.11
CA ASP A 46 -0.31 -22.09 3.30
C ASP A 46 1.10 -21.78 2.74
N SER A 47 1.15 -20.98 1.68
CA SER A 47 2.40 -20.55 1.04
C SER A 47 3.16 -19.48 1.83
N VAL A 48 2.55 -18.85 2.84
CA VAL A 48 3.14 -17.72 3.58
C VAL A 48 4.31 -18.16 4.44
N ALA A 49 4.23 -19.36 5.02
CA ALA A 49 5.29 -19.89 5.88
C ALA A 49 6.59 -20.19 5.11
N THR A 50 6.49 -20.49 3.82
CA THR A 50 7.62 -20.86 2.95
C THR A 50 8.02 -19.75 1.98
N ALA A 51 7.21 -18.69 1.87
CA ALA A 51 7.49 -17.55 1.02
C ALA A 51 8.72 -16.78 1.53
N ARG A 52 9.61 -16.44 0.59
CA ARG A 52 10.72 -15.52 0.88
C ARG A 52 10.17 -14.14 1.25
N LYS A 53 10.83 -13.44 2.17
CA LYS A 53 10.38 -12.11 2.63
C LYS A 53 10.15 -11.13 1.48
N GLN A 54 10.99 -11.14 0.45
CA GLN A 54 10.83 -10.29 -0.74
C GLN A 54 9.62 -10.63 -1.61
N ASN A 55 9.03 -11.82 -1.46
CA ASN A 55 7.83 -12.26 -2.19
C ASN A 55 6.56 -12.01 -1.38
N LEU A 56 6.68 -11.58 -0.12
CA LEU A 56 5.55 -11.25 0.72
C LEU A 56 5.15 -9.81 0.46
N TYR A 57 3.90 -9.61 0.04
CA TYR A 57 3.32 -8.27 -0.01
C TYR A 57 3.21 -7.70 1.39
N ASN A 58 3.43 -6.39 1.52
CA ASN A 58 3.21 -5.72 2.79
C ASN A 58 1.71 -5.72 3.11
N THR A 59 1.32 -6.57 4.07
CA THR A 59 -0.08 -6.72 4.47
C THR A 59 -0.59 -5.54 5.29
N PHE A 60 0.27 -4.70 5.82
CA PHE A 60 -0.11 -3.48 6.54
C PHE A 60 0.95 -2.40 6.28
N PRO A 61 0.88 -1.74 5.10
CA PRO A 61 1.82 -0.67 4.81
C PRO A 61 1.62 0.47 5.82
N SER A 62 2.73 0.99 6.32
CA SER A 62 2.77 2.13 7.25
C SER A 62 3.30 3.40 6.61
N HIS A 63 4.01 3.27 5.49
CA HIS A 63 4.63 4.37 4.78
C HIS A 63 4.27 4.35 3.30
N MET A 64 4.38 5.51 2.69
CA MET A 64 4.22 5.75 1.27
C MET A 64 5.36 6.61 0.73
N MET A 65 5.50 6.63 -0.59
CA MET A 65 6.43 7.51 -1.26
C MET A 65 5.98 8.96 -1.12
N PRO A 66 6.82 9.91 -0.67
CA PRO A 66 6.48 11.33 -0.69
C PRO A 66 6.09 11.78 -2.10
N ARG A 67 5.17 12.75 -2.21
CA ARG A 67 4.83 13.34 -3.51
C ARG A 67 6.07 13.94 -4.15
N GLN A 68 6.40 13.43 -5.34
CA GLN A 68 7.55 13.91 -6.11
C GLN A 68 7.11 14.99 -7.09
N VAL A 69 7.92 16.04 -7.21
CA VAL A 69 7.82 16.97 -8.34
C VAL A 69 8.38 16.27 -9.57
N ARG A 70 7.76 16.50 -10.74
CA ARG A 70 8.26 15.96 -12.00
C ARG A 70 9.70 16.42 -12.20
N THR A 71 10.60 15.46 -12.22
CA THR A 71 12.04 15.68 -12.44
C THR A 71 12.54 14.76 -13.54
N PRO A 72 13.65 15.12 -14.22
CA PRO A 72 14.28 14.22 -15.18
C PRO A 72 14.68 12.91 -14.51
N THR A 73 14.31 11.78 -15.11
CA THR A 73 14.68 10.46 -14.62
C THR A 73 16.19 10.28 -14.67
N LYS A 74 16.82 9.97 -13.53
CA LYS A 74 18.20 9.49 -13.51
C LYS A 74 18.19 7.97 -13.67
N PRO A 75 19.02 7.39 -14.54
CA PRO A 75 19.14 5.94 -14.63
C PRO A 75 19.63 5.40 -13.28
N SER A 76 18.91 4.40 -12.75
CA SER A 76 19.35 3.67 -11.57
C SER A 76 20.58 2.85 -11.90
N ALA A 77 21.60 2.87 -11.03
CA ALA A 77 22.76 1.99 -11.15
C ALA A 77 22.42 0.51 -10.83
N GLN A 78 21.30 0.28 -10.14
CA GLN A 78 20.81 -1.04 -9.75
C GLN A 78 19.57 -1.42 -10.55
N MET A 79 19.56 -2.65 -11.03
CA MET A 79 18.43 -3.21 -11.78
C MET A 79 17.51 -3.94 -10.81
N PHE A 80 16.34 -3.35 -10.55
CA PHE A 80 15.29 -3.97 -9.72
C PHE A 80 14.30 -4.70 -10.61
N THR A 81 13.82 -5.87 -10.17
CA THR A 81 12.78 -6.64 -10.88
C THR A 81 11.39 -6.02 -10.76
N ILE A 82 11.23 -5.08 -9.84
CA ILE A 82 10.03 -4.29 -9.60
C ILE A 82 10.42 -2.81 -9.57
N GLU A 83 9.48 -1.93 -9.90
CA GLU A 83 9.71 -0.49 -9.81
C GLU A 83 9.96 -0.09 -8.34
N CYS A 84 11.20 0.30 -8.05
CA CYS A 84 11.64 0.77 -6.75
C CYS A 84 12.07 2.23 -6.84
N MET A 85 11.57 3.04 -5.91
CA MET A 85 11.85 4.47 -5.82
C MET A 85 13.00 4.70 -4.83
N VAL A 86 14.20 4.30 -5.23
CA VAL A 86 15.40 4.30 -4.38
C VAL A 86 15.85 5.72 -4.05
N GLY A 87 16.04 6.00 -2.76
CA GLY A 87 16.54 7.29 -2.28
C GLY A 87 15.57 8.45 -2.49
N LEU A 88 14.29 8.16 -2.74
CA LEU A 88 13.25 9.17 -2.96
C LEU A 88 12.40 9.42 -1.69
N GLY A 89 12.76 8.78 -0.57
CA GLY A 89 12.20 9.00 0.75
C GLY A 89 10.97 8.16 1.05
N SER A 90 10.53 8.22 2.30
CA SER A 90 9.30 7.62 2.78
C SER A 90 8.57 8.60 3.69
N THR A 91 7.24 8.62 3.64
CA THR A 91 6.39 9.39 4.57
C THR A 91 5.38 8.46 5.21
N PRO A 92 4.99 8.68 6.47
CA PRO A 92 3.89 7.93 7.08
C PRO A 92 2.61 8.05 6.26
N LEU A 93 1.85 6.95 6.20
CA LEU A 93 0.48 6.98 5.68
C LEU A 93 -0.44 7.71 6.66
N PRO A 94 -1.52 8.36 6.18
CA PRO A 94 -2.52 8.96 7.06
C PRO A 94 -3.20 7.93 7.97
N ASP A 95 -3.58 8.33 9.18
CA ASP A 95 -4.19 7.45 10.18
C ASP A 95 -5.47 6.77 9.68
N SER A 96 -6.23 7.46 8.82
CA SER A 96 -7.46 6.96 8.18
C SER A 96 -7.23 5.82 7.18
N PHE A 97 -5.99 5.62 6.72
CA PHE A 97 -5.67 4.62 5.71
C PHE A 97 -5.93 3.20 6.20
N ALA A 98 -5.49 2.87 7.43
CA ALA A 98 -5.62 1.52 7.96
C ALA A 98 -7.09 1.08 8.06
N GLY A 99 -7.96 1.96 8.55
CA GLY A 99 -9.40 1.71 8.60
C GLY A 99 -10.02 1.53 7.21
N SER A 100 -9.64 2.40 6.27
CA SER A 100 -10.10 2.33 4.86
C SER A 100 -9.67 1.02 4.19
N LEU A 101 -8.44 0.57 4.42
CA LEU A 101 -7.93 -0.70 3.89
C LEU A 101 -8.68 -1.90 4.48
N MET A 102 -8.91 -1.91 5.79
CA MET A 102 -9.63 -3.00 6.47
C MET A 102 -11.07 -3.11 5.99
N ARG A 103 -11.77 -1.98 5.81
CA ARG A 103 -13.09 -1.94 5.17
C ARG A 103 -13.05 -2.59 3.80
N ARG A 104 -12.09 -2.21 2.96
CA ARG A 104 -11.97 -2.74 1.59
C ARG A 104 -11.68 -4.24 1.57
N ARG A 105 -10.89 -4.75 2.51
CA ARG A 105 -10.66 -6.19 2.70
C ARG A 105 -11.93 -6.95 3.09
N LEU A 106 -12.72 -6.42 4.03
CA LEU A 106 -14.00 -7.04 4.41
C LEU A 106 -14.99 -7.06 3.25
N HIS A 107 -15.05 -5.98 2.46
CA HIS A 107 -15.89 -5.94 1.27
C HIS A 107 -15.42 -6.96 0.22
N PHE A 108 -14.12 -7.02 -0.03
CA PHE A 108 -13.54 -8.01 -0.96
C PHE A 108 -13.86 -9.45 -0.50
N LEU A 109 -13.69 -9.75 0.78
CA LEU A 109 -14.02 -11.06 1.36
C LEU A 109 -15.52 -11.38 1.22
N GLY A 110 -16.40 -10.41 1.50
CA GLY A 110 -17.85 -10.58 1.34
C GLY A 110 -18.26 -10.90 -0.08
N ILE A 111 -17.67 -10.22 -1.07
CA ILE A 111 -17.87 -10.52 -2.49
C ILE A 111 -17.33 -11.91 -2.84
N ALA A 112 -16.11 -12.23 -2.41
CA ALA A 112 -15.46 -13.50 -2.73
C ALA A 112 -16.17 -14.73 -2.13
N THR A 113 -16.88 -14.55 -1.01
CA THR A 113 -17.56 -15.63 -0.28
C THR A 113 -19.09 -15.62 -0.45
N GLY A 114 -19.65 -14.62 -1.14
CA GLY A 114 -21.10 -14.42 -1.28
C GLY A 114 -21.80 -13.89 -0.02
N VAL A 115 -21.05 -13.52 1.03
CA VAL A 115 -21.59 -12.94 2.27
C VAL A 115 -21.68 -11.42 2.12
N LEU A 116 -22.70 -10.94 1.43
CA LEU A 116 -22.85 -9.52 1.04
C LEU A 116 -23.16 -8.57 2.20
N GLY A 117 -23.48 -9.07 3.40
CA GLY A 117 -23.79 -8.23 4.56
C GLY A 117 -22.64 -7.27 4.93
N SER A 118 -21.38 -7.66 4.69
CA SER A 118 -20.24 -6.78 4.93
C SER A 118 -20.21 -5.54 4.02
N LEU A 119 -20.93 -5.55 2.90
CA LEU A 119 -21.05 -4.42 1.97
C LEU A 119 -22.03 -3.35 2.45
N GLN A 120 -22.91 -3.68 3.40
CA GLN A 120 -23.94 -2.77 3.88
C GLN A 120 -23.43 -1.75 4.91
N HIS A 121 -22.25 -1.99 5.49
CA HIS A 121 -21.69 -1.19 6.58
C HIS A 121 -20.50 -0.34 6.11
N CYS A 122 -20.82 0.79 5.48
CA CYS A 122 -19.86 1.81 5.02
C CYS A 122 -19.31 2.69 6.15
N GLU A 123 -19.70 2.43 7.40
CA GLU A 123 -19.21 3.05 8.62
C GLU A 123 -18.15 2.20 9.36
N THR A 124 -18.08 0.88 9.11
CA THR A 124 -17.09 -0.02 9.76
C THR A 124 -15.64 0.45 9.57
N TYR A 125 -14.94 0.78 10.66
CA TYR A 125 -13.58 1.36 10.66
C TYR A 125 -13.46 2.81 10.16
N ALA A 126 -14.57 3.56 10.11
CA ALA A 126 -14.47 5.02 10.02
C ALA A 126 -13.84 5.54 11.31
N LEU A 127 -12.86 6.44 11.18
CA LEU A 127 -12.38 7.21 12.32
C LEU A 127 -13.39 8.33 12.56
N ASN A 128 -13.98 8.38 13.75
CA ASN A 128 -14.78 9.51 14.19
C ASN A 128 -13.79 10.61 14.59
N TYR A 129 -13.70 11.66 13.78
CA TYR A 129 -12.97 12.88 14.12
C TYR A 129 -13.91 13.89 14.77
#